data_AF-A0A494ZUP5-F1
#
_entry.id   AF-A0A494ZUP5-F1
#
_cell.length_a   1.000
_cell.length_b   1.000
_cell.length_c   1.000
_cell.angle_alpha   90.00
_cell.angle_beta   90.00
_cell.angle_gamma   90.00
#
_symmetry.space_group_name_H-M   'P 1'
#
loop_
_entity.id
_entity.type
_entity.pdbx_description
1 polymer ?
#
loop_
_entity_poly.entity_id
_entity_poly.type
_entity_poly.pdbx_seq_one_letter_code
_entity_poly.pdbx_strand_id
1 'polypeptide(L)' 'MKRFVSVTIMIVLTSLIHEWATARMDFEYNMFSDSFNLLSWSLDLGIWLVIFIPIYFVFKKVIFKKRINKMRT' A
#
# COMPACT_ATOMS: atom_id res chain seq x y z
N MET A 1 -20.08 -2.90 3.09
CA MET A 1 -19.63 -1.50 3.21
C MET A 1 -18.34 -1.34 4.03
N LYS A 2 -18.29 -1.72 5.33
CA LYS A 2 -17.09 -1.51 6.19
C LYS A 2 -15.77 -2.05 5.61
N ARG A 3 -15.78 -3.23 4.98
CA ARG A 3 -14.59 -3.79 4.30
C ARG A 3 -14.15 -2.95 3.10
N PHE A 4 -15.09 -2.54 2.25
CA PHE A 4 -14.81 -1.71 1.08
C PHE A 4 -14.17 -0.38 1.50
N VAL A 5 -14.79 0.31 2.46
CA VAL A 5 -14.27 1.57 3.02
C VAL A 5 -12.86 1.38 3.60
N SER A 6 -12.60 0.28 4.29
CA SER A 6 -11.28 -0.01 4.84
C SER A 6 -10.22 -0.22 3.76
N VAL A 7 -10.56 -0.95 2.69
CA VAL A 7 -9.66 -1.18 1.55
C VAL A 7 -9.37 0.14 0.83
N THR A 8 -10.38 0.99 0.62
CA THR A 8 -10.19 2.31 0.03
C THR A 8 -9.25 3.18 0.87
N ILE A 9 -9.45 3.22 2.20
CA ILE A 9 -8.55 3.96 3.10
C ILE A 9 -7.12 3.43 2.98
N MET A 10 -6.93 2.12 2.97
CA MET A 10 -5.60 1.53 2.84
C MET A 10 -4.92 1.94 1.52
N ILE A 11 -5.63 1.85 0.40
CA ILE A 11 -5.08 2.23 -0.91
C ILE A 11 -4.68 3.71 -0.90
N VAL A 12 -5.57 4.59 -0.43
CA VAL A 12 -5.29 6.04 -0.36
C VAL A 12 -4.08 6.30 0.54
N LEU A 13 -4.00 5.65 1.71
CA LEU A 13 -2.89 5.84 2.63
C LEU A 13 -1.56 5.36 2.04
N THR A 14 -1.56 4.20 1.39
CA THR A 14 -0.40 3.65 0.71
C THR A 14 0.06 4.58 -0.41
N SER A 15 -0.87 5.11 -1.23
CA SER A 15 -0.55 6.03 -2.32
C SER A 15 0.10 7.32 -1.82
N LEU A 16 -0.43 7.93 -0.75
CA LEU A 16 0.14 9.15 -0.17
C LEU A 16 1.57 8.94 0.37
N ILE A 17 1.79 7.81 1.05
CA ILE A 17 3.12 7.49 1.59
C ILE A 17 4.08 7.11 0.47
N HIS A 18 3.60 6.42 -0.57
CA HIS A 18 4.38 6.08 -1.75
C HIS A 18 4.83 7.32 -2.51
N GLU A 19 3.93 8.26 -2.80
CA GLU A 19 4.26 9.53 -3.44
C GLU A 19 5.27 10.35 -2.62
N TRP A 20 5.08 10.40 -1.30
CA TRP A 20 6.04 11.05 -0.41
C TRP A 20 7.43 10.38 -0.41
N ALA A 21 7.46 9.04 -0.46
CA ALA A 21 8.70 8.27 -0.46
C ALA A 21 9.45 8.40 -1.79
N THR A 22 8.76 8.28 -2.92
CA THR A 22 9.37 8.40 -4.25
C THR A 22 9.86 9.81 -4.52
N ALA A 23 9.13 10.85 -4.10
CA ALA A 23 9.58 12.23 -4.15
C ALA A 23 10.86 12.48 -3.34
N ARG A 24 11.03 11.80 -2.19
CA ARG A 24 12.24 11.92 -1.36
C ARG A 24 13.45 11.22 -1.97
N MET A 25 13.22 10.24 -2.84
CA MET A 25 14.26 9.47 -3.53
C MET A 25 14.57 10.04 -4.93
N ASP A 26 13.93 11.15 -5.31
CA ASP A 26 14.00 11.74 -6.66
C ASP A 26 13.64 10.71 -7.75
N PHE A 27 12.73 9.79 -7.41
CA PHE A 27 12.35 8.67 -8.26
C PHE A 27 11.06 9.00 -9.00
N GLU A 28 11.20 9.52 -10.23
CA GLU A 28 10.06 9.81 -11.11
C GLU A 28 9.91 8.72 -12.18
N TYR A 29 8.97 7.79 -11.96
CA TYR A 29 8.62 6.81 -12.98
C TYR A 29 7.45 7.30 -13.85
N ASN A 30 7.73 7.54 -15.13
CA ASN A 30 6.71 7.90 -16.12
C ASN A 30 6.17 6.65 -16.82
N MET A 31 4.99 6.20 -16.39
CA MET A 31 4.32 5.01 -16.95
C MET A 31 3.98 5.14 -18.45
N PHE A 32 3.82 6.37 -18.95
CA PHE A 32 3.48 6.68 -20.34
C PHE A 32 4.65 7.27 -21.15
N SER A 33 5.91 7.08 -20.71
CA SER A 33 7.04 7.47 -21.53
C SER A 33 7.19 6.54 -22.74
N ASP A 34 7.68 7.07 -23.87
CA ASP A 34 7.93 6.30 -25.09
C ASP A 34 8.96 5.17 -24.89
N SER A 35 9.74 5.23 -23.81
CA SER A 35 10.72 4.22 -23.41
C SER A 35 10.28 3.51 -22.13
N PHE A 36 9.39 2.52 -22.25
CA PHE A 36 9.02 1.67 -21.12
C PHE A 36 10.26 1.02 -20.49
N ASN A 37 10.53 1.33 -19.22
CA ASN A 37 11.64 0.77 -18.47
C ASN A 37 11.11 -0.22 -17.42
N LEU A 38 11.24 -1.52 -17.71
CA LEU A 38 10.79 -2.60 -16.83
C LEU A 38 11.45 -2.55 -15.45
N LEU A 39 12.71 -2.14 -15.38
CA LEU A 39 13.45 -2.06 -14.12
C LEU A 39 12.88 -0.95 -13.24
N SER A 40 12.66 0.24 -13.81
CA SER A 40 12.04 1.34 -13.08
C SER A 40 10.60 1.01 -12.65
N TRP A 41 9.82 0.36 -13.50
CA TRP A 41 8.49 -0.13 -13.13
C TRP A 41 8.52 -1.12 -11.97
N SER A 42 9.48 -2.05 -11.98
CA SER A 42 9.63 -3.06 -10.93
C SER A 42 10.05 -2.43 -9.59
N LEU A 43 10.92 -1.42 -9.64
CA LEU A 43 11.32 -0.66 -8.46
C LEU A 43 10.14 0.12 -7.89
N ASP A 44 9.35 0.78 -8.74
CA ASP A 44 8.16 1.52 -8.31
C ASP A 44 7.15 0.62 -7.58
N LEU A 45 6.85 -0.54 -8.19
CA LEU A 45 6.01 -1.57 -7.56
C LEU A 45 6.61 -2.11 -6.27
N GLY A 46 7.93 -2.30 -6.24
CA GLY A 46 8.65 -2.74 -5.06
C GLY A 46 8.48 -1.78 -3.88
N ILE A 47 8.68 -0.48 -4.12
CA ILE A 47 8.49 0.58 -3.11
C ILE A 47 7.04 0.58 -2.63
N TRP A 48 6.09 0.51 -3.56
CA TRP A 48 4.66 0.45 -3.22
C TRP A 48 4.32 -0.75 -2.32
N LEU A 49 4.85 -1.94 -2.64
CA LEU A 49 4.64 -3.16 -1.83
C LEU A 49 5.26 -3.05 -0.44
N VAL A 50 6.48 -2.53 -0.34
CA VAL A 50 7.17 -2.31 0.94
C VAL A 50 6.35 -1.40 1.87
N ILE A 51 5.65 -0.41 1.32
CA ILE A 51 4.77 0.49 2.07
C ILE A 51 3.42 -0.17 2.37
N PHE A 52 2.85 -0.90 1.41
CA PHE A 52 1.54 -1.54 1.55
C PHE A 52 1.52 -2.61 2.65
N ILE A 53 2.56 -3.45 2.72
CA ILE A 53 2.66 -4.58 3.67
C ILE A 53 2.44 -4.14 5.14
N PRO A 54 3.20 -3.17 5.70
CA PRO A 54 3.02 -2.75 7.09
C PRO A 54 1.62 -2.14 7.33
N ILE A 55 1.10 -1.35 6.38
CA ILE A 55 -0.26 -0.79 6.47
C ILE A 55 -1.29 -1.91 6.54
N TYR A 56 -1.16 -2.93 5.69
CA TYR A 56 -2.02 -4.11 5.70
C TYR A 56 -1.97 -4.86 7.02
N PHE A 57 -0.78 -5.05 7.62
CA PHE A 57 -0.67 -5.70 8.92
C PHE A 57 -1.37 -4.92 10.04
N VAL A 58 -1.23 -3.60 10.06
CA VAL A 58 -1.92 -2.73 11.03
C VAL A 58 -3.44 -2.84 10.86
N PHE A 59 -3.93 -2.69 9.63
CA PHE A 59 -5.36 -2.79 9.34
C PHE A 59 -5.94 -4.17 9.65
N LYS A 60 -5.20 -5.24 9.33
CA LYS A 60 -5.60 -6.61 9.69
C LYS A 60 -5.75 -6.75 11.20
N LYS A 61 -4.80 -6.22 11.98
CA LYS A 61 -4.85 -6.26 13.45
C LYS A 61 -6.01 -5.45 14.02
N VAL A 62 -6.35 -4.30 13.44
CA VAL A 62 -7.45 -3.44 13.90
C VAL A 62 -8.82 -4.02 13.55
N ILE A 63 -9.00 -4.48 12.30
CA ILE A 63 -10.30 -4.92 11.78
C ILE A 63 -10.64 -6.36 12.20
N PHE A 64 -9.66 -7.26 12.26
CA PHE A 64 -9.90 -8.67 12.60
C PHE A 64 -9.77 -9.00 14.09
N LYS A 65 -9.37 -8.04 14.95
CA LYS A 65 -9.24 -8.24 16.40
C LYS A 65 -10.50 -8.86 17.03
N LYS A 66 -11.68 -8.52 16.50
CA LYS A 66 -12.97 -8.95 17.04
C LYS A 66 -13.29 -10.44 16.81
N ARG A 67 -12.64 -11.11 15.85
CA ARG A 67 -12.95 -12.52 15.54
C ARG A 67 -12.24 -13.52 16.47
N ILE A 68 -11.09 -13.14 17.05
CA ILE A 68 -10.33 -14.01 17.95
C ILE A 68 -10.96 -14.09 19.35
N ASN A 69 -11.54 -12.99 19.87
CA ASN A 69 -12.16 -13.00 21.20
C ASN A 69 -13.48 -13.77 21.28
N LYS A 70 -14.15 -14.06 20.16
CA LYS A 70 -15.42 -14.83 20.15
C LYS A 70 -15.20 -16.35 20.20
N MET A 71 -13.98 -16.84 20.00
CA MET A 71 -13.65 -18.28 20.09
C MET A 71 -13.09 -18.67 21.48
N ARG A 72 -13.02 -17.73 22.42
CA ARG A 72 -12.52 -17.95 23.79
C ARG A 72 -13.59 -17.76 24.88
N THR A 73 -14.85 -17.62 24.48
CA THR A 73 -16.02 -17.55 25.39
C THR A 73 -16.95 -18.71 25.12
#